data_AF-A0A1Y2EUN2-F1
#
_entry.id   AF-A0A1Y2EUN2-F1
#
_cell.length_a   1.000
_cell.length_b   1.000
_cell.length_c   1.000
_cell.angle_alpha   90.00
_cell.angle_beta   90.00
_cell.angle_gamma   90.00
#
_symmetry.space_group_name_H-M   'P 1'
#
loop_
_entity.id
_entity.type
_entity.pdbx_description
1 polymer ?
#
loop_
_entity_poly.entity_id
_entity_poly.type
_entity_poly.pdbx_seq_one_letter_code
_entity_poly.pdbx_strand_id
1 'polypeptide(L)'
;MQCPFKNLLYKEYLHPLVAEYIKDVLELHCFTDENDNLCSYSLSDIENIEPEKVIKENCKSKKCNDLLIYSYKKVTIEQLSALDDVSTVYSKIGYNELDMLNDTIEFLESDECKSLQTSGNFKEKN
;
A
#
# COMPACT_ATOMS: atom_id res chain seq x y z
N MET A 1 25.94 -0.58 -36.25
CA MET A 1 25.72 -1.59 -35.19
C MET A 1 24.58 -1.08 -34.33
N GLN A 2 23.35 -1.55 -34.58
CA GLN A 2 22.14 -1.10 -33.88
C GLN A 2 21.99 -1.97 -32.62
N CYS A 3 22.00 -1.38 -31.42
CA CYS A 3 21.72 -2.14 -30.19
C CYS A 3 20.31 -2.75 -30.28
N PRO A 4 20.15 -4.08 -30.25
CA PRO A 4 18.85 -4.72 -30.32
C PRO A 4 18.26 -4.83 -28.91
N PHE A 5 18.28 -3.75 -28.13
CA PHE A 5 17.38 -3.65 -27.00
C PHE A 5 16.09 -3.01 -27.52
N LYS A 6 15.25 -3.81 -28.19
CA LYS A 6 13.80 -3.63 -28.00
C LYS A 6 13.53 -4.05 -26.56
N ASN A 7 13.91 -3.18 -25.61
CA ASN A 7 13.67 -3.40 -24.21
C ASN A 7 12.18 -3.15 -24.00
N LEU A 8 11.35 -4.17 -24.22
CA LEU A 8 9.92 -4.15 -23.92
C LEU A 8 9.69 -3.62 -22.50
N LEU A 9 10.53 -4.07 -21.56
CA LEU A 9 10.64 -3.60 -20.18
C LEU A 9 10.78 -2.07 -20.03
N TYR A 10 11.55 -1.39 -20.89
CA TYR A 10 11.70 0.07 -20.76
C TYR A 10 10.42 0.81 -21.15
N LYS A 11 9.66 0.32 -22.14
CA LYS A 11 8.37 0.93 -22.50
C LYS A 11 7.29 0.63 -21.46
N GLU A 12 7.39 -0.53 -20.83
CA GLU A 12 6.47 -1.06 -19.80
C GLU A 12 6.58 -0.27 -18.49
N TYR A 13 7.78 -0.09 -17.92
CA TYR A 13 8.00 0.65 -16.68
C TYR A 13 7.90 2.19 -16.83
N LEU A 14 8.08 2.72 -18.04
CA LEU A 14 7.97 4.16 -18.32
C LEU A 14 6.53 4.58 -18.68
N HIS A 15 5.56 3.67 -18.68
CA HIS A 15 4.16 4.08 -18.78
C HIS A 15 3.82 4.94 -17.56
N PRO A 16 3.37 6.20 -17.71
CA PRO A 16 3.23 7.12 -16.58
C PRO A 16 2.40 6.55 -15.43
N LEU A 17 1.30 5.86 -15.74
CA LEU A 17 0.45 5.22 -14.73
C LEU A 17 1.16 4.09 -13.97
N VAL A 18 2.01 3.31 -14.65
CA VAL A 18 2.78 2.23 -14.02
C VAL A 18 3.88 2.82 -13.14
N ALA A 19 4.56 3.86 -13.61
CA ALA A 19 5.57 4.57 -12.84
C ALA A 19 4.98 5.25 -11.59
N GLU A 20 3.79 5.85 -11.71
CA GLU A 20 3.06 6.43 -10.58
C GLU A 20 2.66 5.35 -9.57
N TYR A 21 2.10 4.24 -10.03
CA TYR A 21 1.76 3.11 -9.17
C TYR A 21 2.99 2.57 -8.40
N ILE A 22 4.10 2.33 -9.10
CA ILE A 22 5.35 1.87 -8.48
C ILE A 22 5.86 2.89 -7.46
N LYS A 23 5.77 4.18 -7.78
CA LYS A 23 6.16 5.23 -6.85
C LYS A 23 5.31 5.20 -5.59
N ASP A 24 3.98 5.10 -5.71
CA ASP A 24 3.07 5.03 -4.56
C ASP A 24 3.35 3.77 -3.72
N VAL A 25 3.65 2.62 -4.34
CA VAL A 25 4.09 1.39 -3.64
C VAL A 25 5.42 1.59 -2.91
N LEU A 26 6.39 2.26 -3.51
CA LEU A 26 7.66 2.56 -2.84
C LEU A 26 7.49 3.54 -1.68
N GLU A 27 6.55 4.50 -1.79
CA GLU A 27 6.22 5.41 -0.69
C GLU A 27 5.61 4.67 0.50
N LEU A 28 4.78 3.65 0.25
CA LEU A 28 4.18 2.79 1.29
C LEU A 28 5.24 2.15 2.20
N HIS A 29 6.39 1.73 1.65
CA HIS A 29 7.49 1.15 2.44
C HIS A 29 8.16 2.14 3.41
N CYS A 30 7.89 3.44 3.27
CA CYS A 30 8.57 4.49 4.02
C CYS A 30 7.64 5.25 4.98
N PHE A 31 6.40 4.82 5.15
CA PHE A 31 5.50 5.48 6.10
C PHE A 31 6.00 5.33 7.53
N THR A 32 5.88 6.41 8.29
CA THR A 32 6.26 6.46 9.70
C THR A 32 5.12 6.90 10.58
N ASP A 33 5.12 6.39 11.82
CA ASP A 33 4.20 6.77 12.88
C ASP A 33 4.50 8.17 13.42
N GLU A 34 3.80 8.56 14.49
CA GLU A 34 3.96 9.84 15.18
C GLU A 34 5.33 10.03 15.84
N ASN A 35 6.09 8.95 16.02
CA ASN A 35 7.39 8.91 16.69
C ASN A 35 8.55 8.60 15.72
N ASP A 36 8.31 8.76 14.42
CA ASP A 36 9.26 8.47 13.33
C ASP A 36 9.69 6.98 13.22
N ASN A 37 8.94 6.05 13.82
CA ASN A 37 9.13 4.61 13.58
C ASN A 37 8.40 4.19 12.32
N LEU A 38 8.89 3.16 11.61
CA LEU A 38 8.18 2.60 10.46
C LEU A 38 6.79 2.08 10.85
N CYS A 39 5.80 2.38 10.03
CA CYS A 39 4.44 1.86 10.20
C CYS A 39 4.43 0.33 10.11
N SER A 40 3.53 -0.31 10.86
CA SER A 40 3.41 -1.77 10.87
C SER A 40 3.17 -2.35 9.47
N TYR A 41 2.35 -1.65 8.66
CA TYR A 41 2.12 -2.04 7.27
C TYR A 41 3.42 -2.02 6.45
N SER A 42 4.17 -0.91 6.50
CA SER A 42 5.46 -0.76 5.82
C SER A 42 6.46 -1.85 6.22
N LEU A 43 6.54 -2.17 7.52
CA LEU A 43 7.40 -3.25 8.01
C LEU A 43 6.99 -4.61 7.46
N SER A 44 5.70 -4.93 7.47
CA SER A 44 5.19 -6.20 6.98
C SER A 44 5.43 -6.40 5.49
N ASP A 45 5.26 -5.35 4.69
CA ASP A 45 5.43 -5.40 3.25
C ASP A 45 6.91 -5.64 2.89
N ILE A 46 7.83 -5.01 3.62
CA ILE A 46 9.28 -5.26 3.50
C ILE A 46 9.64 -6.69 3.94
N GLU A 47 9.07 -7.16 5.06
CA GLU A 47 9.40 -8.46 5.66
C GLU A 47 8.60 -9.64 5.10
N ASN A 48 7.65 -9.40 4.18
CA ASN A 48 6.69 -10.38 3.64
C ASN A 48 5.89 -11.12 4.73
N ILE A 49 5.45 -10.38 5.76
CA ILE A 49 4.57 -10.91 6.83
C ILE A 49 3.10 -10.88 6.36
N GLU A 50 2.26 -11.81 6.84
CA GLU A 50 0.84 -11.87 6.48
C GLU A 50 0.08 -10.56 6.80
N PRO A 51 -0.65 -9.98 5.82
CA PRO A 51 -1.21 -8.63 5.93
C PRO A 51 -2.37 -8.47 6.93
N GLU A 52 -3.19 -9.49 7.18
CA GLU A 52 -4.39 -9.37 8.03
C GLU A 52 -4.07 -8.96 9.47
N LYS A 53 -3.00 -9.49 10.07
CA LYS A 53 -2.60 -9.12 11.43
C LYS A 53 -2.01 -7.72 11.50
N VAL A 54 -1.51 -7.24 10.38
CA VAL A 54 -0.72 -6.03 10.29
C VAL A 54 -1.61 -4.80 10.11
N ILE A 55 -2.72 -4.93 9.39
CA ILE A 55 -3.71 -3.86 9.23
C ILE A 55 -4.23 -3.42 10.60
N LYS A 56 -4.51 -4.38 11.50
CA LYS A 56 -4.98 -4.08 12.87
C LYS A 56 -3.90 -3.43 13.75
N GLU A 57 -2.63 -3.77 13.54
CA GLU A 57 -1.51 -3.11 14.22
C GLU A 57 -1.29 -1.68 13.70
N ASN A 58 -1.47 -1.46 12.40
CA ASN A 58 -1.41 -0.14 11.76
C ASN A 58 -2.44 0.84 12.36
N CYS A 59 -3.61 0.33 12.77
CA CYS A 59 -4.65 1.10 13.47
C CYS A 59 -4.20 1.75 14.79
N LYS A 60 -3.07 1.35 15.38
CA LYS A 60 -2.58 1.97 16.63
C LYS A 60 -2.00 3.37 16.41
N SER A 61 -1.54 3.66 15.18
CA SER A 61 -1.05 4.98 14.79
C SER A 61 -2.07 5.65 13.88
N LYS A 62 -2.50 6.85 14.26
CA LYS A 62 -3.42 7.64 13.44
C LYS A 62 -2.74 8.07 12.15
N LYS A 63 -1.48 8.51 12.24
CA LYS A 63 -0.69 8.92 11.07
C LYS A 63 -0.51 7.76 10.09
N CYS A 64 -0.13 6.57 10.56
CA CYS A 64 0.00 5.40 9.70
C CYS A 64 -1.32 4.99 9.06
N ASN A 65 -2.42 5.09 9.81
CA ASN A 65 -3.76 4.80 9.29
C ASN A 65 -4.17 5.76 8.17
N ASP A 66 -4.04 7.06 8.43
CA ASP A 66 -4.42 8.12 7.49
C ASP A 66 -3.56 8.05 6.20
N LEU A 67 -2.26 7.78 6.34
CA LEU A 67 -1.35 7.60 5.20
C LEU A 67 -1.71 6.38 4.35
N LEU A 68 -2.04 5.24 4.98
CA LEU A 68 -2.41 4.02 4.28
C LEU A 68 -3.74 4.19 3.52
N ILE A 69 -4.75 4.78 4.16
CA ILE A 69 -6.02 5.12 3.51
C ILE A 69 -5.79 6.04 2.30
N TYR A 70 -4.97 7.09 2.48
CA TYR A 70 -4.66 8.02 1.41
C TYR A 70 -3.99 7.32 0.21
N SER A 71 -3.02 6.44 0.48
CA SER A 71 -2.34 5.68 -0.56
C SER A 71 -3.28 4.75 -1.31
N TYR A 72 -4.13 4.01 -0.61
CA TYR A 72 -5.07 3.07 -1.24
C TYR A 72 -6.13 3.80 -2.07
N LYS A 73 -6.60 4.97 -1.63
CA LYS A 73 -7.54 5.80 -2.39
C LYS A 73 -6.95 6.39 -3.68
N LYS A 74 -5.62 6.44 -3.81
CA LYS A 74 -4.97 6.87 -5.07
C LYS A 74 -4.97 5.78 -6.14
N VAL A 75 -5.08 4.50 -5.75
CA VAL A 75 -5.01 3.41 -6.70
C VAL A 75 -6.24 3.45 -7.60
N THR A 76 -6.00 3.55 -8.90
CA THR A 76 -7.06 3.63 -9.91
C THR A 76 -7.14 2.36 -10.74
N ILE A 77 -8.31 2.11 -11.31
CA ILE A 77 -8.51 1.00 -12.24
C ILE A 77 -7.63 1.15 -13.49
N GLU A 78 -7.37 2.38 -13.94
CA GLU A 78 -6.49 2.65 -15.07
C GLU A 78 -5.04 2.28 -14.76
N GLN A 79 -4.56 2.53 -13.54
CA GLN A 79 -3.23 2.09 -13.11
C GLN A 79 -3.13 0.57 -13.05
N LEU A 80 -4.13 -0.11 -12.49
CA LEU A 80 -4.14 -1.58 -12.41
C LEU A 80 -4.25 -2.22 -13.79
N SER A 81 -5.08 -1.67 -14.68
CA SER A 81 -5.19 -2.12 -16.07
C SER A 81 -3.87 -1.91 -16.83
N ALA A 82 -3.24 -0.75 -16.65
CA ALA A 82 -1.94 -0.48 -17.27
C ALA A 82 -0.86 -1.41 -16.73
N LEU A 83 -0.93 -1.81 -15.46
CA LEU A 83 -0.03 -2.76 -14.83
C LEU A 83 -0.28 -4.20 -15.33
N ASP A 84 -1.54 -4.62 -15.49
CA ASP A 84 -1.92 -5.93 -16.06
C ASP A 84 -1.44 -6.05 -17.51
N ASP A 85 -1.62 -4.99 -18.31
CA ASP A 85 -1.19 -4.94 -19.72
C ASP A 85 0.32 -5.10 -19.89
N VAL A 86 1.11 -4.72 -18.87
CA VAL A 86 2.58 -4.81 -18.90
C VAL A 86 3.16 -5.94 -18.05
N SER A 87 2.36 -6.56 -17.19
CA SER A 87 2.83 -7.62 -16.29
C SER A 87 3.18 -8.88 -17.09
N THR A 88 4.46 -9.24 -17.10
CA THR A 88 4.90 -10.58 -17.56
C THR A 88 4.70 -11.67 -16.51
N VAL A 89 4.21 -11.30 -15.31
CA VAL A 89 3.99 -12.22 -14.19
C VAL A 89 2.63 -12.87 -14.37
N TYR A 90 2.60 -14.21 -14.35
CA TYR A 90 1.47 -15.07 -14.73
C TYR A 90 0.16 -14.90 -13.93
N SER A 91 0.09 -13.99 -12.96
CA SER A 91 -1.14 -13.64 -12.25
C SER A 91 -1.68 -12.33 -12.81
N LYS A 92 -2.81 -12.40 -13.51
CA LYS A 92 -3.56 -11.20 -13.90
C LYS A 92 -3.93 -10.42 -12.64
N ILE A 93 -3.55 -9.16 -12.61
CA ILE A 93 -3.87 -8.21 -11.56
C ILE A 93 -5.35 -7.87 -11.79
N GLY A 94 -6.22 -8.54 -11.03
CA GLY A 94 -7.65 -8.58 -11.30
C GLY A 94 -8.41 -7.47 -10.57
N TYR A 95 -9.62 -7.16 -11.04
CA TYR A 95 -10.60 -6.29 -10.38
C TYR A 95 -10.78 -6.55 -8.87
N ASN A 96 -10.56 -7.79 -8.43
CA ASN A 96 -10.62 -8.21 -7.04
C ASN A 96 -9.65 -7.43 -6.12
N GLU A 97 -8.58 -6.83 -6.66
CA GLU A 97 -7.68 -6.00 -5.86
C GLU A 97 -8.32 -4.67 -5.45
N LEU A 98 -9.13 -4.04 -6.29
CA LEU A 98 -9.85 -2.82 -5.89
C LEU A 98 -10.86 -3.12 -4.79
N ASP A 99 -11.54 -4.26 -4.87
CA ASP A 99 -12.46 -4.70 -3.84
C ASP A 99 -11.71 -4.97 -2.52
N MET A 100 -10.56 -5.65 -2.55
CA MET A 100 -9.71 -5.85 -1.38
C MET A 100 -9.19 -4.52 -0.78
N LEU A 101 -8.80 -3.56 -1.62
CA LEU A 101 -8.37 -2.24 -1.17
C LEU A 101 -9.53 -1.48 -0.53
N ASN A 102 -10.73 -1.53 -1.10
CA ASN A 102 -11.94 -0.92 -0.55
C ASN A 102 -12.33 -1.55 0.78
N ASP A 103 -12.36 -2.88 0.87
CA ASP A 103 -12.63 -3.61 2.12
C ASP A 103 -11.62 -3.22 3.21
N THR A 104 -10.35 -3.04 2.83
CA THR A 104 -9.32 -2.59 3.76
C THR A 104 -9.54 -1.14 4.19
N ILE A 105 -9.88 -0.23 3.28
CA ILE A 105 -10.22 1.16 3.60
C ILE A 105 -11.40 1.21 4.56
N GLU A 106 -12.47 0.45 4.30
CA GLU A 106 -13.65 0.38 5.17
C GLU A 106 -13.27 -0.07 6.58
N PHE A 107 -12.39 -1.08 6.70
CA PHE A 107 -11.87 -1.50 8.00
C PHE A 107 -11.05 -0.39 8.68
N LEU A 108 -10.13 0.27 7.96
CA LEU A 108 -9.28 1.34 8.50
C LEU A 108 -10.09 2.58 8.93
N GLU A 109 -11.25 2.81 8.30
CA GLU A 109 -12.19 3.87 8.66
C GLU A 109 -13.21 3.46 9.72
N SER A 110 -13.28 2.18 10.07
CA SER A 110 -14.22 1.65 11.06
C SER A 110 -13.95 2.15 12.48
N ASP A 111 -15.00 2.11 13.31
CA ASP A 111 -14.88 2.42 14.73
C ASP A 111 -13.98 1.41 15.46
N GLU A 112 -13.88 0.17 14.96
CA GLU A 112 -12.96 -0.83 15.51
C GLU A 112 -11.51 -0.33 15.41
N CYS A 113 -11.07 0.09 14.22
CA CYS A 113 -9.73 0.61 14.00
C CYS A 113 -9.48 1.90 14.79
N LYS A 114 -10.42 2.85 14.75
CA LYS A 114 -10.34 4.12 15.49
C LYS A 114 -10.24 3.93 17.00
N SER A 115 -10.90 2.92 17.56
CA SER A 115 -10.84 2.65 19.01
C SER A 115 -9.44 2.25 19.49
N LEU A 116 -8.62 1.64 18.61
CA LEU A 116 -7.25 1.22 18.90
C LEU A 116 -6.28 2.39 19.00
N GLN A 117 -6.54 3.48 18.26
CA GLN A 117 -5.77 4.73 18.35
C GLN A 117 -5.86 5.37 19.74
N THR A 118 -6.98 5.14 20.45
CA THR A 118 -7.26 5.78 21.73
C THR A 118 -6.73 4.97 22.93
N SER A 119 -6.63 3.65 22.77
CA SER A 119 -6.21 2.73 23.83
C SER A 119 -4.70 2.71 24.06
N GLY A 120 -3.89 3.31 23.17
CA GLY A 120 -2.46 3.58 23.38
C GLY A 120 -2.16 4.62 24.47
N ASN A 121 -3.11 5.48 24.82
CA ASN A 121 -2.92 6.54 25.82
C ASN A 121 -3.24 6.13 27.27
N PHE A 122 -3.63 4.87 27.52
CA PHE A 122 -4.01 4.39 28.88
C PHE A 122 -2.88 3.69 29.64
N LYS A 123 -1.62 3.87 29.24
CA LYS A 123 -0.45 3.38 29.98
C LYS A 123 0.51 4.49 30.40
N GLU A 124 -0.01 5.61 30.89
CA GLU A 124 0.76 6.47 31.81
C GLU A 124 -0.16 7.03 32.89
N LYS A 125 -0.23 6.33 34.03
CA LYS A 125 -0.34 6.95 35.34
C LYS A 125 0.01 5.91 36.40
N ASN A 126 1.19 6.13 36.99
CA ASN A 126 1.63 5.57 38.27
C ASN A 126 0.55 5.70 39.35
#